data_AF-A0A914R2M6-F1
#
_entry.id   AF-A0A914R2M6-F1
#
_cell.length_a   1.000
_cell.length_b   1.000
_cell.length_c   1.000
_cell.angle_alpha   90.00
_cell.angle_beta   90.00
_cell.angle_gamma   90.00
#
_symmetry.space_group_name_H-M   'P 1'
#
loop_
_entity.id
_entity.type
_entity.pdbx_description
1 polymer ?
#
loop_
_entity_poly.entity_id
_entity_poly.type
_entity_poly.pdbx_seq_one_letter_code
_entity_poly.pdbx_strand_id
1 'polypeptide(L)'
;MWCKLESWEFFVLQIYVEVERARLTSRLVKKFEAEGKIDEAAAMLLELQVETYGSMEMKEKVEFLLEQMRLCVLRKDFIRESIICKKISVRFFDDNSEVQELKLKYYDLMIKLGLNDNAYLDVCRYYRQVYDTPRIQADTEKTKQVLKCVVLYVLLSQHTNEQWDLLHRIHAMRQLELIPEYNLLLELFINEEII
;
A
#
# COMPACT_ATOMS: atom_id res chain seq x y z
N MET A 1 -25.77 -30.31 -30.25
CA MET A 1 -24.70 -30.58 -29.26
C MET A 1 -23.35 -29.95 -29.63
N TRP A 2 -23.12 -29.62 -30.91
CA TRP A 2 -21.85 -29.04 -31.41
C TRP A 2 -21.65 -27.54 -31.11
N CYS A 3 -22.71 -26.75 -30.97
CA CYS A 3 -22.61 -25.30 -30.68
C CYS A 3 -22.08 -24.95 -29.26
N LYS A 4 -22.06 -25.92 -28.33
CA LYS A 4 -21.51 -25.72 -26.97
C LYS A 4 -20.00 -25.95 -26.89
N LEU A 5 -19.43 -26.74 -27.80
CA LEU A 5 -18.00 -27.05 -27.81
C LEU A 5 -17.17 -25.87 -28.32
N GLU A 6 -17.61 -25.21 -29.40
CA GLU A 6 -16.94 -23.99 -29.92
C GLU A 6 -17.00 -22.83 -28.91
N SER A 7 -18.12 -22.66 -28.19
CA SER A 7 -18.23 -21.63 -27.15
C SER A 7 -17.35 -21.91 -25.94
N TRP A 8 -17.09 -23.18 -25.62
CA TRP A 8 -16.18 -23.57 -24.54
C TRP A 8 -14.72 -23.42 -24.97
N GLU A 9 -14.34 -23.82 -26.18
CA GLU A 9 -12.98 -23.63 -26.70
C GLU A 9 -12.63 -22.15 -26.87
N PHE A 10 -13.57 -21.31 -27.33
CA PHE A 10 -13.36 -19.87 -27.43
C PHE A 10 -13.19 -19.22 -26.06
N PHE A 11 -13.97 -19.65 -25.06
CA PHE A 11 -13.83 -19.19 -23.67
C PHE A 11 -12.51 -19.65 -23.05
N VAL A 12 -12.09 -20.88 -23.31
CA VAL A 12 -10.80 -21.43 -22.86
C VAL A 12 -9.63 -20.70 -23.52
N LEU A 13 -9.66 -20.46 -24.84
CA LEU A 13 -8.64 -19.66 -25.55
C LEU A 13 -8.57 -18.23 -25.03
N GLN A 14 -9.71 -17.63 -24.69
CA GLN A 14 -9.77 -16.30 -24.09
C GLN A 14 -9.05 -16.28 -22.73
N ILE A 15 -9.27 -17.29 -21.87
CA ILE A 15 -8.58 -17.43 -20.57
C ILE A 15 -7.06 -17.56 -20.73
N TYR A 16 -6.57 -18.29 -21.74
CA TYR A 16 -5.13 -18.45 -21.97
C TYR A 16 -4.44 -17.18 -22.48
N VAL A 17 -5.14 -16.35 -23.26
CA VAL A 17 -4.59 -15.12 -23.85
C VAL A 17 -4.74 -13.91 -22.91
N GLU A 18 -5.60 -13.98 -21.89
CA GLU A 18 -5.82 -12.91 -20.93
C GLU A 18 -4.55 -12.48 -20.18
N VAL A 19 -3.69 -13.42 -19.79
CA VAL A 19 -2.42 -13.13 -19.11
C VAL A 19 -1.47 -12.36 -20.04
N GLU A 20 -1.31 -12.85 -21.27
CA GLU A 20 -0.46 -12.21 -22.27
C GLU A 20 -1.00 -10.83 -22.68
N ARG A 21 -2.32 -10.68 -22.77
CA ARG A 21 -2.97 -9.38 -22.97
C ARG A 21 -2.63 -8.42 -21.84
N ALA A 22 -2.72 -8.84 -20.57
CA ALA A 22 -2.37 -7.98 -19.43
C ALA A 22 -0.91 -7.51 -19.49
N ARG A 23 0.02 -8.41 -19.81
CA ARG A 23 1.45 -8.10 -20.00
C ARG A 23 1.69 -7.12 -21.14
N LEU A 24 0.99 -7.28 -22.27
CA LEU A 24 1.06 -6.35 -23.39
C LEU A 24 0.51 -4.97 -23.03
N THR A 25 -0.62 -4.91 -22.33
CA THR A 25 -1.19 -3.65 -21.83
C THR A 25 -0.22 -2.93 -20.90
N SER A 26 0.45 -3.64 -19.98
CA SER A 26 1.48 -3.05 -19.11
C SER A 26 2.61 -2.40 -19.92
N ARG A 27 3.08 -3.05 -21.00
CA ARG A 27 4.08 -2.47 -21.90
C ARG A 27 3.56 -1.25 -22.64
N LEU A 28 2.30 -1.25 -23.05
CA LEU A 28 1.66 -0.12 -23.72
C LEU A 28 1.50 1.08 -22.77
N VAL A 29 1.09 0.85 -21.52
CA VAL A 29 0.98 1.85 -20.46
C VAL A 29 2.31 2.56 -20.25
N LYS A 30 3.43 1.82 -20.19
CA LYS A 30 4.78 2.43 -20.09
C LYS A 30 5.13 3.35 -21.26
N LYS A 31 4.64 3.05 -22.47
CA LYS A 31 4.83 3.94 -23.62
C LYS A 31 3.99 5.21 -23.48
N PHE A 32 2.73 5.07 -23.07
CA PHE A 32 1.88 6.24 -22.80
C PHE A 32 2.40 7.12 -21.66
N GLU A 33 2.99 6.52 -20.62
CA GLU A 33 3.70 7.27 -19.57
C GLU A 33 4.87 8.08 -20.14
N ALA A 34 5.67 7.47 -21.03
CA ALA A 34 6.77 8.17 -21.70
C ALA A 34 6.30 9.30 -22.63
N GLU A 35 5.10 9.18 -23.20
CA GLU A 35 4.43 10.22 -24.00
C GLU A 35 3.69 11.27 -23.15
N GLY A 36 3.62 11.09 -21.82
CA GLY A 36 2.91 11.98 -20.90
C GLY A 36 1.38 11.82 -20.90
N LYS A 37 0.84 10.79 -21.55
CA LYS A 37 -0.60 10.50 -21.61
C LYS A 37 -1.05 9.64 -20.43
N ILE A 38 -1.02 10.22 -19.23
CA ILE A 38 -1.30 9.50 -17.97
C ILE A 38 -2.76 9.06 -17.88
N ASP A 39 -3.71 9.86 -18.37
CA ASP A 39 -5.14 9.56 -18.27
C ASP A 39 -5.53 8.31 -19.09
N GLU A 40 -5.05 8.22 -20.33
CA GLU A 40 -5.27 7.06 -21.21
C GLU A 40 -4.60 5.81 -20.65
N ALA A 41 -3.37 5.96 -20.14
CA ALA A 41 -2.64 4.88 -19.49
C ALA A 41 -3.39 4.32 -18.27
N ALA A 42 -3.90 5.21 -17.42
CA ALA A 42 -4.69 4.84 -16.24
C ALA A 42 -6.01 4.17 -16.63
N ALA A 43 -6.75 4.71 -17.61
CA ALA A 43 -7.99 4.11 -18.08
C ALA A 43 -7.78 2.66 -18.56
N MET A 44 -6.79 2.45 -19.42
CA MET A 44 -6.45 1.13 -19.97
C MET A 44 -6.04 0.12 -18.89
N LEU A 45 -5.20 0.53 -17.93
CA LEU A 45 -4.73 -0.39 -16.89
C LEU A 45 -5.82 -0.70 -15.85
N LEU A 46 -6.67 0.27 -15.52
CA LEU A 46 -7.72 0.12 -14.51
C LEU A 46 -8.91 -0.72 -15.00
N GLU A 47 -9.14 -0.81 -16.30
CA GLU A 47 -10.14 -1.72 -16.88
C GLU A 47 -9.78 -3.20 -16.71
N LEU A 48 -8.50 -3.53 -16.52
CA LEU A 48 -8.06 -4.90 -16.31
C LEU A 48 -8.38 -5.39 -14.89
N GLN A 49 -9.26 -6.38 -14.80
CA GLN A 49 -9.60 -7.06 -13.54
C GLN A 49 -8.64 -8.24 -13.28
N VAL A 50 -7.36 -7.95 -13.04
CA VAL A 50 -6.30 -8.96 -12.89
C VAL A 50 -6.53 -9.97 -11.76
N GLU A 51 -7.36 -9.62 -10.79
CA GLU A 51 -7.75 -10.47 -9.66
C GLU A 51 -8.53 -11.73 -10.11
N THR A 52 -9.30 -11.66 -11.20
CA THR A 52 -10.11 -12.78 -11.70
C THR A 52 -9.33 -13.78 -12.54
N TYR A 53 -8.11 -13.45 -12.96
CA TYR A 53 -7.30 -14.31 -13.83
C TYR A 53 -6.75 -15.51 -13.06
N GLY A 54 -7.37 -16.68 -13.19
CA GLY A 54 -6.99 -17.89 -12.43
C GLY A 54 -5.57 -18.38 -12.69
N SER A 55 -5.06 -18.21 -13.91
CA SER A 55 -3.74 -18.73 -14.35
C SER A 55 -2.56 -17.81 -14.05
N MET A 56 -2.79 -16.64 -13.48
CA MET A 56 -1.75 -15.64 -13.22
C MET A 56 -1.16 -15.81 -11.82
N GLU A 57 0.16 -15.66 -11.68
CA GLU A 57 0.84 -15.76 -10.39
C GLU A 57 0.38 -14.65 -9.43
N MET A 58 0.26 -14.98 -8.14
CA MET A 58 -0.19 -14.01 -7.12
C MET A 58 0.74 -12.79 -7.01
N LYS A 59 2.06 -13.00 -7.13
CA LYS A 59 3.05 -11.91 -7.14
C LYS A 59 2.80 -10.94 -8.30
N GLU A 60 2.61 -11.48 -9.51
CA GLU A 60 2.32 -10.67 -10.70
C GLU A 60 1.00 -9.90 -10.51
N LYS A 61 -0.05 -10.53 -9.99
CA LYS A 61 -1.32 -9.84 -9.68
C LYS A 61 -1.12 -8.65 -8.74
N VAL A 62 -0.36 -8.82 -7.66
CA VAL A 62 -0.09 -7.74 -6.71
C VAL A 62 0.72 -6.63 -7.35
N GLU A 63 1.71 -6.95 -8.19
CA GLU A 63 2.46 -5.94 -8.95
C GLU A 63 1.55 -5.11 -9.87
N PHE A 64 0.61 -5.75 -10.57
CA PHE A 64 -0.38 -5.04 -11.38
C PHE A 64 -1.30 -4.15 -10.54
N LEU A 65 -1.79 -4.64 -9.39
CA LEU A 65 -2.63 -3.84 -8.50
C LEU A 65 -1.86 -2.63 -7.92
N LEU A 66 -0.59 -2.80 -7.57
CA LEU A 66 0.26 -1.70 -7.12
C LEU A 66 0.50 -0.65 -8.22
N GLU A 67 0.67 -1.10 -9.47
CA GLU A 67 0.81 -0.18 -10.59
C GLU A 67 -0.49 0.58 -10.87
N GLN A 68 -1.65 -0.09 -10.75
CA GLN A 68 -2.96 0.57 -10.80
C GLN A 68 -3.09 1.64 -9.71
N MET A 69 -2.68 1.35 -8.46
CA MET A 69 -2.66 2.34 -7.38
C MET A 69 -1.75 3.53 -7.70
N ARG A 70 -0.53 3.26 -8.18
CA ARG A 70 0.42 4.32 -8.58
C ARG A 70 -0.17 5.27 -9.61
N LEU A 71 -0.84 4.74 -10.64
CA LEU A 71 -1.51 5.55 -11.66
C LEU A 71 -2.70 6.34 -11.09
N CYS A 72 -3.46 5.76 -10.16
CA CYS A 72 -4.53 6.49 -9.46
C CYS A 72 -3.99 7.69 -8.66
N VAL A 73 -2.86 7.52 -7.95
CA VAL A 73 -2.19 8.62 -7.25
C VAL A 73 -1.78 9.73 -8.21
N LEU A 74 -1.19 9.38 -9.36
CA LEU A 74 -0.79 10.36 -10.38
C LEU A 74 -1.98 11.13 -10.95
N ARG A 75 -3.11 10.46 -11.16
CA ARG A 75 -4.37 11.06 -11.60
C ARG A 75 -5.13 11.79 -10.48
N LYS A 76 -4.66 11.70 -9.22
CA LYS A 76 -5.34 12.21 -8.00
C LYS A 76 -6.73 11.61 -7.77
N ASP A 77 -6.90 10.36 -8.12
CA ASP A 77 -8.15 9.63 -7.97
C ASP A 77 -8.12 8.69 -6.77
N PHE A 78 -8.26 9.29 -5.59
CA PHE A 78 -8.12 8.62 -4.30
C PHE A 78 -9.27 7.65 -3.98
N ILE A 79 -10.46 7.88 -4.54
CA ILE A 79 -11.62 6.98 -4.35
C ILE A 79 -11.32 5.62 -4.97
N ARG A 80 -10.84 5.61 -6.23
CA ARG A 80 -10.50 4.36 -6.91
C ARG A 80 -9.29 3.68 -6.26
N GLU A 81 -8.31 4.45 -5.81
CA GLU A 81 -7.16 3.91 -5.07
C GLU A 81 -7.59 3.18 -3.78
N SER A 82 -8.49 3.77 -2.99
CA SER A 82 -9.02 3.14 -1.76
C SER A 82 -9.73 1.81 -2.04
N ILE A 83 -10.42 1.71 -3.18
CA ILE A 83 -11.07 0.46 -3.60
C ILE A 83 -10.01 -0.58 -3.99
N ILE A 84 -8.97 -0.20 -4.71
CA ILE A 84 -7.91 -1.12 -5.16
C ILE A 84 -7.09 -1.63 -3.98
N CYS A 85 -6.78 -0.77 -2.99
CA CYS A 85 -6.14 -1.16 -1.74
C CYS A 85 -6.83 -2.38 -1.10
N LYS A 86 -8.16 -2.35 -0.99
CA LYS A 86 -8.95 -3.41 -0.33
C LYS A 86 -8.89 -4.75 -1.05
N LYS A 87 -8.48 -4.78 -2.33
CA LYS A 87 -8.32 -5.99 -3.12
C LYS A 87 -7.03 -6.73 -2.79
N ILE A 88 -6.02 -6.04 -2.25
CA ILE A 88 -4.75 -6.64 -1.88
C ILE A 88 -4.89 -7.25 -0.48
N SER A 89 -4.67 -8.57 -0.39
CA SER A 89 -4.65 -9.26 0.90
C SER A 89 -3.35 -8.98 1.65
N VAL A 90 -3.43 -8.37 2.83
CA VAL A 90 -2.26 -8.10 3.69
C VAL A 90 -1.49 -9.35 4.12
N ARG A 91 -2.16 -10.51 4.16
CA ARG A 91 -1.53 -11.81 4.47
C ARG A 91 -0.48 -12.22 3.44
N PHE A 92 -0.60 -11.74 2.20
CA PHE A 92 0.36 -12.03 1.14
C PHE A 92 1.78 -11.54 1.47
N PHE A 93 1.90 -10.51 2.31
CA PHE A 93 3.17 -9.88 2.62
C PHE A 93 3.96 -10.54 3.75
N ASP A 94 3.41 -11.56 4.41
CA ASP A 94 4.04 -12.19 5.58
C ASP A 94 4.99 -13.35 5.19
N ASP A 95 4.83 -13.92 4.00
CA ASP A 95 5.42 -15.22 3.67
C ASP A 95 6.83 -15.16 3.04
N ASN A 96 7.28 -14.05 2.42
CA ASN A 96 8.45 -14.08 1.53
C ASN A 96 9.37 -12.83 1.58
N SER A 97 10.69 -13.05 1.50
CA SER A 97 11.71 -11.98 1.48
C SER A 97 11.65 -11.11 0.21
N GLU A 98 11.35 -11.68 -0.96
CA GLU A 98 11.19 -10.93 -2.21
C GLU A 98 9.97 -10.00 -2.20
N VAL A 99 8.96 -10.36 -1.42
CA VAL A 99 7.70 -9.62 -1.31
C VAL A 99 7.84 -8.41 -0.36
N GLN A 100 8.93 -8.32 0.40
CA GLN A 100 9.20 -7.18 1.27
C GLN A 100 9.28 -5.86 0.50
N GLU A 101 9.86 -5.85 -0.71
CA GLU A 101 9.90 -4.64 -1.53
C GLU A 101 8.50 -4.20 -1.97
N LEU A 102 7.65 -5.15 -2.31
CA LEU A 102 6.25 -4.90 -2.67
C LEU A 102 5.46 -4.40 -1.45
N LYS A 103 5.72 -4.96 -0.25
CA LYS A 103 5.15 -4.50 1.02
C LYS A 103 5.48 -3.03 1.27
N LEU A 104 6.75 -2.64 1.09
CA LEU A 104 7.18 -1.25 1.27
C LEU A 104 6.51 -0.29 0.29
N LYS A 105 6.44 -0.66 -0.99
CA LYS A 105 5.73 0.13 -2.03
C LYS A 105 4.25 0.27 -1.71
N TYR A 106 3.61 -0.82 -1.28
CA TYR A 106 2.21 -0.82 -0.88
C TYR A 106 1.96 0.17 0.25
N TYR A 107 2.72 0.09 1.35
CA TYR A 107 2.51 0.99 2.48
C TYR A 107 2.85 2.45 2.17
N ASP A 108 3.82 2.72 1.29
CA ASP A 108 4.09 4.10 0.83
C ASP A 108 2.87 4.71 0.12
N LEU A 109 2.19 3.94 -0.73
CA LEU A 109 0.94 4.36 -1.36
C LEU A 109 -0.20 4.51 -0.34
N MET A 110 -0.32 3.58 0.60
CA MET A 110 -1.31 3.66 1.69
C MET A 110 -1.14 4.91 2.55
N ILE A 111 0.11 5.29 2.85
CA ILE A 111 0.41 6.50 3.61
C ILE A 111 -0.03 7.73 2.80
N LYS A 112 0.27 7.79 1.50
CA LYS A 112 -0.17 8.90 0.64
C LYS A 112 -1.69 9.03 0.60
N LEU A 113 -2.41 7.91 0.51
CA LEU A 113 -3.86 7.88 0.56
C LEU A 113 -4.39 8.37 1.92
N GLY A 114 -3.86 7.83 3.03
CA GLY A 114 -4.28 8.23 4.38
C GLY A 114 -3.99 9.70 4.71
N LEU A 115 -2.91 10.26 4.17
CA LEU A 115 -2.59 11.69 4.30
C LEU A 115 -3.59 12.57 3.56
N ASN A 116 -4.05 12.16 2.37
CA ASN A 116 -5.09 12.89 1.64
C ASN A 116 -6.42 12.90 2.42
N ASP A 117 -6.75 11.78 3.06
CA ASP A 117 -8.00 11.63 3.82
C ASP A 117 -7.90 12.20 5.25
N ASN A 118 -6.76 12.79 5.63
CA ASN A 118 -6.45 13.25 7.00
C ASN A 118 -6.61 12.15 8.07
N ALA A 119 -6.50 10.89 7.68
CA ALA A 119 -6.63 9.72 8.55
C ALA A 119 -5.28 9.41 9.24
N TYR A 120 -4.81 10.34 10.08
CA TYR A 120 -3.49 10.25 10.72
C TYR A 120 -3.31 9.02 11.61
N LEU A 121 -4.39 8.51 12.21
CA LEU A 121 -4.38 7.29 13.02
C LEU A 121 -4.01 6.06 12.17
N ASP A 122 -4.59 5.95 10.97
CA ASP A 122 -4.31 4.84 10.06
C ASP A 122 -2.92 4.97 9.45
N VAL A 123 -2.48 6.20 9.14
CA VAL A 123 -1.11 6.49 8.73
C VAL A 123 -0.10 5.99 9.77
N CYS A 124 -0.34 6.24 11.06
CA CYS A 124 0.49 5.69 12.13
C CYS A 124 0.53 4.15 12.09
N ARG A 125 -0.62 3.49 11.92
CA ARG A 125 -0.68 2.02 11.82
C ARG A 125 0.11 1.50 10.62
N TYR A 126 0.07 2.19 9.48
CA TYR A 126 0.86 1.83 8.30
C TYR A 126 2.36 1.99 8.56
N TYR A 127 2.80 3.09 9.18
CA TYR A 127 4.22 3.24 9.56
C TYR A 127 4.70 2.19 10.55
N ARG A 128 3.83 1.68 11.42
CA ARG A 128 4.15 0.55 12.29
C ARG A 128 4.38 -0.75 11.51
N GLN A 129 3.55 -1.04 10.51
CA GLN A 129 3.76 -2.20 9.63
C GLN A 129 5.04 -2.09 8.79
N VAL A 130 5.39 -0.86 8.39
CA VAL A 130 6.66 -0.53 7.74
C VAL A 130 7.82 -0.79 8.71
N TYR A 131 7.70 -0.35 9.96
CA TYR A 131 8.70 -0.62 11.02
C TYR A 131 8.91 -2.11 11.30
N ASP A 132 7.85 -2.91 11.31
CA ASP A 132 7.93 -4.36 11.54
C ASP A 132 8.65 -5.11 10.40
N THR A 133 8.94 -4.44 9.28
CA THR A 133 9.63 -5.05 8.14
C THR A 133 11.14 -5.21 8.43
N PRO A 134 11.71 -6.44 8.34
CA PRO A 134 13.11 -6.71 8.70
C PRO A 134 14.13 -5.85 7.96
N ARG A 135 13.86 -5.54 6.68
CA ARG A 135 14.72 -4.69 5.84
C ARG A 135 14.87 -3.28 6.37
N ILE A 136 13.84 -2.75 7.05
CA ILE A 136 13.90 -1.42 7.66
C ILE A 136 14.61 -1.49 9.00
N GLN A 137 14.33 -2.51 9.81
CA GLN A 137 15.02 -2.71 11.09
C GLN A 137 16.53 -2.90 10.95
N ALA A 138 16.98 -3.47 9.82
CA ALA A 138 18.40 -3.59 9.50
C ALA A 138 19.09 -2.23 9.26
N ASP A 139 18.33 -1.20 8.88
CA ASP A 139 18.83 0.15 8.59
C ASP A 139 18.46 1.11 9.73
N THR A 140 19.46 1.46 10.52
CA THR A 140 19.27 2.29 11.72
C THR A 140 18.79 3.71 11.40
N GLU A 141 19.12 4.27 10.23
CA GLU A 141 18.69 5.62 9.84
C GLU A 141 17.21 5.62 9.44
N LYS A 142 16.81 4.67 8.57
CA LYS A 142 15.41 4.52 8.16
C LYS A 142 14.51 4.17 9.34
N THR A 143 14.99 3.30 10.23
CA THR A 143 14.29 2.96 11.48
C THR A 143 14.00 4.20 12.30
N LYS A 144 14.99 5.09 12.48
CA LYS A 144 14.79 6.35 13.21
C LYS A 144 13.79 7.26 12.52
N GLN A 145 13.87 7.41 11.19
CA GLN A 145 12.93 8.24 10.43
C GLN A 145 11.49 7.74 10.56
N VAL A 146 11.26 6.44 10.39
CA VAL A 146 9.94 5.83 10.55
C VAL A 146 9.41 6.05 11.96
N LEU A 147 10.25 5.89 12.99
CA LEU A 147 9.84 6.10 14.38
C LEU A 147 9.44 7.57 14.64
N LYS A 148 10.19 8.55 14.12
CA LYS A 148 9.81 9.98 14.20
C LYS A 148 8.45 10.23 13.55
N CYS A 149 8.22 9.66 12.38
CA CYS A 149 6.94 9.77 11.68
C CYS A 149 5.80 9.17 12.51
N VAL A 150 5.98 7.96 13.07
CA VAL A 150 4.98 7.32 13.94
C VAL A 150 4.58 8.24 15.08
N VAL A 151 5.55 8.77 15.83
CA VAL A 151 5.28 9.67 16.95
C VAL A 151 4.54 10.93 16.50
N LEU A 152 5.01 11.57 15.43
CA LEU A 152 4.39 12.79 14.90
C LEU A 152 2.93 12.57 14.49
N TYR A 153 2.63 11.47 13.78
CA TYR A 153 1.27 11.20 13.30
C TYR A 153 0.30 10.80 14.41
N VAL A 154 0.77 10.15 15.49
CA VAL A 154 -0.07 9.87 16.67
C VAL A 154 -0.47 11.16 17.37
N LEU A 155 0.45 12.12 17.46
CA LEU A 155 0.21 13.41 18.09
C LEU A 155 -0.70 14.32 17.26
N LEU A 156 -0.56 14.26 15.92
CA LEU A 156 -1.43 15.00 15.00
C LEU A 156 -2.83 14.38 14.89
N SER A 157 -3.00 13.12 15.26
CA SER A 157 -4.30 12.45 15.20
C SER A 157 -5.26 12.95 16.28
N GLN A 158 -6.56 12.93 15.99
CA GLN A 158 -7.58 13.39 16.92
C GLN A 158 -7.56 12.57 18.22
N HIS A 159 -7.66 13.27 19.36
CA HIS A 159 -7.75 12.65 20.68
C HIS A 159 -8.95 11.72 20.77
N THR A 160 -8.67 10.42 20.74
CA THR A 160 -9.65 9.34 20.79
C THR A 160 -9.10 8.23 21.69
N ASN A 161 -9.97 7.39 22.25
CA ASN A 161 -9.52 6.28 23.11
C ASN A 161 -8.54 5.35 22.39
N GLU A 162 -8.68 5.17 21.08
CA GLU A 162 -7.76 4.38 20.25
C GLU A 162 -6.39 5.04 20.12
N GLN A 163 -6.35 6.38 19.98
CA GLN A 163 -5.12 7.17 19.94
C GLN A 163 -4.37 7.07 21.26
N TRP A 164 -5.07 7.18 22.39
CA TRP A 164 -4.50 7.00 23.73
C TRP A 164 -3.92 5.60 23.95
N ASP A 165 -4.62 4.54 23.55
CA ASP A 165 -4.11 3.17 23.66
C ASP A 165 -2.89 2.93 22.75
N LEU A 166 -2.91 3.46 21.52
CA LEU A 166 -1.74 3.41 20.63
C LEU A 166 -0.56 4.17 21.21
N LEU A 167 -0.79 5.32 21.83
CA LEU A 167 0.24 6.15 22.43
C LEU A 167 0.93 5.43 23.59
N HIS A 168 0.17 4.82 24.51
CA HIS A 168 0.73 4.00 25.59
C HIS A 168 1.52 2.80 25.06
N ARG A 169 1.01 2.13 24.02
CA ARG A 169 1.72 1.01 23.38
C ARG A 169 3.03 1.46 22.73
N ILE A 170 3.07 2.65 22.15
CA ILE A 170 4.28 3.24 21.56
C ILE A 170 5.26 3.63 22.66
N HIS A 171 4.81 4.30 23.72
CA HIS A 171 5.65 4.69 24.86
C HIS A 171 6.30 3.48 25.56
N ALA A 172 5.59 2.34 25.61
CA ALA A 172 6.15 1.08 26.13
C ALA A 172 7.24 0.45 25.24
N MET A 173 7.46 0.94 24.01
CA MET A 173 8.48 0.42 23.11
C MET A 173 9.87 0.95 23.51
N ARG A 174 10.77 0.04 23.91
CA ARG A 174 12.18 0.33 24.25
C ARG A 174 12.96 1.02 23.13
N GLN A 175 12.45 1.00 21.91
CA GLN A 175 13.07 1.60 20.73
C GLN A 175 12.98 3.14 20.70
N LEU A 176 12.14 3.76 21.54
CA LEU A 176 12.09 5.22 21.71
C LEU A 176 13.35 5.81 22.35
N GLU A 177 14.16 5.00 23.03
CA GLU A 177 15.48 5.40 23.54
C GLU A 177 16.41 5.90 22.42
N LEU A 178 16.17 5.47 21.17
CA LEU A 178 16.93 5.92 20.00
C LEU A 178 16.65 7.39 19.65
N ILE A 179 15.54 7.96 20.16
CA ILE A 179 15.07 9.31 19.84
C ILE A 179 14.53 9.99 21.13
N PRO A 180 15.43 10.41 22.04
CA PRO A 180 15.04 10.91 23.36
C PRO A 180 14.15 12.17 23.31
N GLU A 181 14.37 13.06 22.33
CA GLU A 181 13.59 14.30 22.16
C GLU A 181 12.10 14.03 21.89
N TYR A 182 11.80 12.99 21.12
CA TYR A 182 10.43 12.63 20.77
C TYR A 182 9.74 11.84 21.88
N ASN A 183 10.52 11.11 22.69
CA ASN A 183 9.99 10.46 23.90
C ASN A 183 9.59 11.50 24.96
N LEU A 184 10.42 12.54 25.17
CA LEU A 184 10.08 13.63 26.07
C LEU A 184 8.82 14.38 25.59
N LEU A 185 8.68 14.55 24.28
CA LEU A 185 7.48 15.14 23.70
C LEU A 185 6.24 14.25 23.92
N LEU A 186 6.36 12.93 23.79
CA LEU A 186 5.27 12.00 24.15
C LEU A 186 4.90 12.09 25.63
N GLU A 187 5.88 12.12 26.54
CA GLU A 187 5.64 12.23 27.98
C GLU A 187 4.89 13.52 28.36
N LEU A 188 5.22 14.65 27.73
CA LEU A 188 4.51 15.92 27.94
C LEU A 188 3.02 15.84 27.53
N PHE A 189 2.71 15.11 26.46
CA PHE A 189 1.33 14.88 26.02
C PHE A 189 0.57 13.88 26.90
N ILE A 190 1.25 12.86 27.45
CA ILE A 190 0.65 11.89 28.40
C ILE A 190 0.29 12.57 29.72
N ASN A 191 1.17 13.46 30.20
CA ASN A 191 1.00 14.13 31.48
C ASN A 191 0.01 15.31 31.43
N GLU A 192 -0.63 15.56 30.28
CA GLU A 192 -1.59 16.66 30.06
C GLU A 192 -1.03 18.06 30.46
N GLU A 193 0.28 18.26 30.41
CA GLU A 193 0.88 19.56 30.79
C GLU A 193 0.64 20.68 29.76
N ILE A 194 -0.02 20.37 28.63
CA ILE A 194 -0.36 21.32 27.57
C ILE A 194 -1.88 21.25 27.34
N ILE A 195 -2.59 22.15 28.03
CA ILE A 195 -4.02 22.50 27.80
C ILE A 195 -4.07 23.77 26.95
#